data_AF-A0A1Z9LUP0-F1
#
_entry.id   AF-A0A1Z9LUP0-F1
#
_cell.length_a   1.000
_cell.length_b   1.000
_cell.length_c   1.000
_cell.angle_alpha   90.00
_cell.angle_beta   90.00
_cell.angle_gamma   90.00
#
_symmetry.space_group_name_H-M   'P 1'
#
loop_
_entity.id
_entity.type
_entity.pdbx_description
1 polymer ?
#
loop_
_entity_poly.entity_id
_entity_poly.type
_entity_poly.pdbx_seq_one_letter_code
_entity_poly.pdbx_strand_id
1 'polypeptide(L)' 'MSSKIKVLQVIPKLGYGGAETGCYDIAHYLAEKDCGSYISTSGGELLKFIKKNKVKLFRLPVHSKNPFVIILNTIIL' A
#
# COMPACT_ATOMS: atom_id res chain seq x y z
N MET A 1 10.21 23.51 6.16
CA MET A 1 9.74 22.79 4.96
C MET A 1 9.72 21.30 5.31
N SER A 2 8.54 20.68 5.40
CA SER A 2 8.48 19.23 5.59
C SER A 2 8.83 18.56 4.26
N SER A 3 9.87 17.73 4.24
CA SER A 3 10.23 16.94 3.05
C SER A 3 9.00 16.18 2.57
N LYS A 4 8.68 16.24 1.26
CA LYS A 4 7.60 15.45 0.67
C LYS A 4 8.01 13.98 0.65
N ILE A 5 7.85 13.31 1.79
CA ILE A 5 8.19 11.89 1.97
C ILE A 5 7.23 11.09 1.09
N LYS A 6 7.78 10.10 0.39
CA LYS A 6 7.02 9.09 -0.34
C LYS A 6 7.14 7.78 0.42
N VAL A 7 6.02 7.23 0.87
CA VAL A 7 5.97 5.99 1.62
C VAL A 7 5.21 4.95 0.81
N LEU A 8 5.87 3.84 0.50
CA LEU A 8 5.26 2.67 -0.08
C LEU A 8 5.03 1.62 1.01
N GLN A 9 3.77 1.29 1.24
CA GLN A 9 3.36 0.26 2.18
C GLN A 9 3.05 -1.01 1.40
N VAL A 10 3.69 -2.13 1.78
CA VAL A 10 3.51 -3.41 1.10
C VAL A 10 2.77 -4.34 2.05
N ILE A 11 1.58 -4.80 1.66
CA ILE A 11 0.77 -5.68 2.49
C ILE A 11 0.07 -6.75 1.64
N PRO A 12 0.19 -8.06 2.00
CA PRO A 12 -0.33 -9.14 1.16
C PRO A 12 -1.81 -8.99 0.85
N LYS A 13 -2.65 -8.70 1.85
CA LYS A 13 -4.08 -8.47 1.69
C LYS A 13 -4.51 -7.33 2.60
N LEU A 14 -5.37 -6.44 2.12
CA LEU A 14 -5.94 -5.35 2.90
C LEU A 14 -7.33 -5.76 3.46
N GLY A 15 -7.30 -6.65 4.44
CA GLY A 15 -8.48 -7.15 5.16
C GLY A 15 -8.66 -6.51 6.53
N TYR A 16 -9.45 -7.15 7.38
CA TYR A 16 -9.64 -6.71 8.77
C TYR A 16 -8.65 -7.45 9.66
N GLY A 17 -7.53 -6.80 9.97
CA GLY A 17 -6.48 -7.32 10.83
C GLY A 17 -5.62 -6.18 11.39
N GLY A 18 -4.82 -6.47 12.42
CA GLY A 18 -4.06 -5.43 13.11
C GLY A 18 -3.04 -4.71 12.20
N ALA A 19 -2.34 -5.48 11.37
CA ALA A 19 -1.37 -4.93 10.42
C ALA A 19 -2.06 -4.20 9.26
N GLU A 20 -3.20 -4.72 8.81
CA GLU A 20 -3.97 -4.17 7.70
C GLU A 20 -4.64 -2.85 8.03
N THR A 21 -5.30 -2.77 9.18
CA THR A 21 -5.91 -1.53 9.66
C THR A 21 -4.84 -0.49 9.94
N GLY A 22 -3.70 -0.88 10.53
CA GLY A 22 -2.56 0.03 10.70
C GLY A 22 -2.03 0.58 9.38
N CYS A 23 -1.89 -0.26 8.35
CA CYS A 23 -1.51 0.19 7.00
C CYS A 23 -2.53 1.18 6.42
N TYR A 24 -3.82 0.90 6.59
CA TYR A 24 -4.90 1.78 6.16
C TYR A 24 -4.85 3.15 6.85
N ASP A 25 -4.71 3.19 8.18
CA ASP A 25 -4.61 4.42 8.97
C ASP A 25 -3.39 5.26 8.58
N ILE A 26 -2.21 4.63 8.47
CA ILE A 26 -0.98 5.33 8.08
C ILE A 26 -1.13 5.89 6.66
N ALA A 27 -1.70 5.12 5.73
CA ALA A 27 -1.90 5.59 4.37
C ALA A 27 -2.82 6.81 4.30
N HIS A 28 -3.88 6.82 5.10
CA HIS A 28 -4.81 7.93 5.20
C HIS A 28 -4.15 9.16 5.84
N TYR A 29 -3.43 8.97 6.95
CA TYR A 29 -2.69 10.04 7.63
C TYR A 29 -1.69 10.72 6.70
N LEU A 30 -0.90 9.94 5.96
CA LEU A 30 0.07 10.47 5.00
C LEU A 30 -0.61 11.25 3.87
N ALA A 31 -1.73 10.76 3.36
CA ALA A 31 -2.52 11.45 2.34
C ALA A 31 -3.13 12.77 2.85
N GLU A 32 -3.42 12.89 4.14
CA GLU A 32 -3.90 14.12 4.75
C GLU A 32 -2.78 15.15 4.97
N LYS A 33 -1.55 14.69 5.15
CA LYS A 33 -0.36 15.54 5.28
C LYS A 33 0.26 15.99 3.95
N ASP A 34 -0.42 15.74 2.81
CA ASP A 34 0.09 15.99 1.45
C ASP A 34 1.40 15.23 1.14
N CYS A 35 1.64 14.13 1.85
CA CYS A 35 2.76 13.23 1.59
C CYS A 35 2.38 12.22 0.49
N GLY A 36 3.39 11.70 -0.21
CA GLY A 36 3.17 10.67 -1.22
C GLY A 36 2.83 9.33 -0.55
N SER A 37 1.56 8.92 -0.61
CA SER A 37 1.09 7.67 -0.02
C SER A 37 0.85 6.61 -1.11
N TYR A 38 1.53 5.48 -0.99
CA TYR A 38 1.47 4.37 -1.94
C TYR A 38 1.23 3.05 -1.19
N ILE A 39 0.36 2.19 -1.72
CA ILE A 39 0.09 0.87 -1.15
C ILE A 39 0.23 -0.18 -2.25
N SER A 40 1.02 -1.22 -1.99
CA SER A 40 1.10 -2.42 -2.83
C SER A 40 0.41 -3.58 -2.11
N THR A 41 -0.60 -4.16 -2.74
CA THR A 41 -1.38 -5.26 -2.14
C THR A 41 -1.97 -6.20 -3.19
N SER A 42 -2.18 -7.48 -2.85
CA SER A 42 -2.84 -8.41 -3.77
C SER A 42 -4.35 -8.18 -3.89
N GLY A 43 -4.94 -7.48 -2.90
CA GLY A 43 -6.37 -7.15 -2.87
C GLY A 43 -6.88 -7.04 -1.44
N GLY A 44 -8.18 -6.86 -1.25
CA GLY A 44 -8.78 -6.78 0.08
C GLY A 44 -10.11 -6.03 0.10
N GLU A 45 -10.83 -6.14 1.21
CA GLU A 45 -12.14 -5.50 1.39
C GLU A 45 -12.00 -4.02 1.79
N LEU A 46 -10.99 -3.69 2.62
CA LEU A 46 -10.71 -2.31 3.03
C LEU A 46 -10.31 -1.41 1.86
N LEU A 47 -9.92 -2.01 0.75
CA LEU A 47 -9.45 -1.34 -0.45
C LEU A 47 -10.56 -0.50 -1.12
N LYS A 48 -11.83 -0.81 -0.82
CA LYS A 48 -13.00 -0.02 -1.22
C LYS A 48 -13.10 1.33 -0.49
N PHE A 49 -12.55 1.42 0.73
CA PHE A 49 -12.65 2.61 1.58
C PHE A 49 -11.44 3.54 1.44
N ILE A 50 -10.38 3.10 0.75
CA ILE A 50 -9.21 3.95 0.48
C ILE A 50 -9.59 5.10 -0.45
N LYS A 51 -9.15 6.31 -0.09
CA LYS A 51 -9.21 7.51 -0.95
C LYS A 51 -8.27 7.37 -2.15
N LYS A 52 -8.73 6.71 -3.21
CA LYS A 52 -7.99 6.49 -4.47
C LYS A 52 -7.46 7.76 -5.14
N ASN A 53 -8.07 8.92 -4.85
CA ASN A 53 -7.60 10.21 -5.37
C ASN A 53 -6.30 10.70 -4.72
N LYS A 54 -5.98 10.23 -3.50
CA LYS A 54 -4.78 10.67 -2.76
C LYS A 54 -3.78 9.53 -2.50
N VAL A 55 -4.27 8.31 -2.35
CA VAL A 55 -3.43 7.12 -2.14
C VAL A 55 -3.33 6.35 -3.45
N LYS A 56 -2.11 6.17 -3.95
CA LYS A 56 -1.86 5.33 -5.14
C LYS A 56 -1.80 3.86 -4.74
N LEU A 57 -2.51 3.02 -5.50
CA LEU A 57 -2.63 1.60 -5.23
C LEU A 57 -1.99 0.79 -6.36
N PHE A 58 -1.10 -0.13 -6.00
CA PHE A 58 -0.53 -1.14 -6.88
C PHE A 58 -1.09 -2.50 -6.53
N ARG A 59 -1.73 -3.17 -7.51
CA ARG A 59 -2.21 -4.54 -7.34
C ARG A 59 -1.21 -5.51 -7.90
N LEU A 60 -0.39 -6.07 -7.01
CA LEU A 60 0.67 -7.03 -7.34
C LEU A 60 0.54 -8.27 -6.45
N PRO A 61 0.97 -9.45 -6.90
CA PRO A 61 0.94 -10.68 -6.11
C PRO A 61 2.03 -10.68 -5.02
N VAL A 62 1.96 -9.70 -4.10
CA VAL A 62 2.88 -9.54 -2.95
C VAL A 62 2.65 -10.57 -1.85
N HIS A 63 1.62 -11.41 -1.96
CA HIS A 63 1.39 -12.54 -1.06
C HIS A 63 2.33 -13.72 -1.34
N SER A 64 2.93 -13.78 -2.54
CA SER A 64 3.78 -14.88 -2.93
C SER A 64 5.12 -14.81 -2.19
N LYS A 65 5.52 -15.92 -1.57
CA LYS A 65 6.84 -16.08 -0.95
C LYS A 65 7.90 -16.56 -1.94
N ASN A 66 7.54 -16.74 -3.22
CA ASN A 66 8.46 -17.23 -4.23
C ASN A 66 9.47 -16.12 -4.61
N PRO A 67 10.79 -16.32 -4.44
CA PRO A 67 11.80 -15.28 -4.70
C PRO A 67 11.76 -14.71 -6.12
N PHE A 68 11.48 -15.53 -7.13
CA PHE A 68 11.34 -15.08 -8.52
C PHE A 68 10.17 -14.11 -8.71
N VAL A 69 9.05 -14.36 -8.01
CA VAL A 69 7.87 -13.49 -8.06
C VAL A 69 8.14 -12.17 -7.35
N ILE A 70 8.91 -12.19 -6.26
CA ILE A 70 9.33 -10.97 -5.55
C ILE A 70 10.19 -10.09 -6.47
N ILE A 71 11.17 -10.68 -7.17
CA ILE A 71 12.02 -9.94 -8.12
C ILE A 71 11.18 -9.37 -9.26
N LEU A 72 10.25 -10.16 -9.81
CA LEU A 72 9.36 -9.68 -10.87
C LEU A 72 8.46 -8.52 -10.38
N ASN A 73 7.95 -8.58 -9.15
CA ASN A 73 7.17 -7.50 -8.55
C ASN A 73 7.99 -6.21 -8.43
N THR A 74 9.29 -6.30 -8.12
CA THR A 74 10.18 -5.13 -8.06
C THR A 74 10.39 -4.48 -9.41
N ILE A 75 10.40 -5.24 -10.50
CA ILE A 75 10.60 -4.72 -11.86
C ILE A 75 9.31 -4.04 -12.40
N ILE A 76 8.14 -4.51 -11.96
CA ILE A 76 6.83 -4.03 -12.44
C ILE A 76 6.35 -2.78 -11.68
N LEU A 77 6.78 -2.60 -10.42
CA LEU A 77 6.34 -1.53 -9.52
C LEU A 77 6.97 -0.17 -9.88
#